data_AF-A0A2V9FLL3-F1
#
_entry.id   AF-A0A2V9FLL3-F1
#
_cell.length_a   1.000
_cell.length_b   1.000
_cell.length_c   1.000
_cell.angle_alpha   90.00
_cell.angle_beta   90.00
_cell.angle_gamma   90.00
#
_symmetry.space_group_name_H-M   'P 1'
#
loop_
_entity.id
_entity.type
_entity.pdbx_description
1 polymer ?
#
loop_
_entity_poly.entity_id
_entity_poly.type
_entity_poly.pdbx_seq_one_letter_code
_entity_poly.pdbx_strand_id
1 'polypeptide(L)'
;MYMHDPRLIGSWRSDAHKTSLEIAARRDITAAKKNKLLRFFGKLELRYTPTRCYSSLNGQTSVNRYRVVAKDSWSVAVLVSNPIVGEQIVHIHFEGNYYWIVLGSGRMREFFKRLSSESSAKSKKRAKSR
;
A
#
# COMPACT_ATOMS: atom_id res chain seq x y z
N MET A 1 3.86 -15.77 -20.59
CA MET A 1 3.57 -14.32 -20.73
C MET A 1 3.25 -13.77 -19.33
N TYR A 2 4.05 -12.84 -18.80
CA TYR A 2 3.78 -12.28 -17.46
C TYR A 2 2.73 -11.16 -17.57
N MET A 3 1.59 -11.33 -16.91
CA MET A 3 0.60 -10.27 -16.79
C MET A 3 1.15 -9.16 -15.90
N HIS A 4 1.12 -7.93 -16.41
CA HIS A 4 1.45 -6.73 -15.66
C HIS A 4 0.30 -5.73 -15.78
N ASP A 5 0.25 -4.79 -14.84
CA ASP A 5 -0.71 -3.70 -14.86
C ASP A 5 0.01 -2.35 -14.69
N PRO A 6 -0.01 -1.47 -15.71
CA PRO A 6 0.71 -0.19 -15.66
C PRO A 6 0.16 0.74 -14.57
N ARG A 7 -1.11 0.59 -14.15
CA ARG A 7 -1.68 1.39 -13.07
C ARG A 7 -0.97 1.10 -11.76
N LEU A 8 -0.45 -0.09 -11.52
CA LEU A 8 0.23 -0.41 -10.27
C LEU A 8 1.63 0.20 -10.19
N ILE A 9 2.31 0.35 -11.33
CA ILE A 9 3.73 0.73 -11.41
C ILE A 9 3.97 2.14 -10.85
N GLY A 10 5.09 2.29 -10.15
CA GLY A 10 5.52 3.56 -9.55
C GLY A 10 5.51 3.52 -8.03
N SER A 11 5.60 4.69 -7.42
CA SER A 11 5.67 4.85 -5.96
C SER A 11 4.34 5.33 -5.39
N TRP A 12 4.02 4.80 -4.23
CA TRP A 12 2.78 5.01 -3.49
C TRP A 12 3.11 5.20 -2.02
N ARG A 13 2.30 5.98 -1.34
CA ARG A 13 2.43 6.19 0.09
C ARG A 13 1.09 6.01 0.76
N SER A 14 1.09 5.31 1.89
CA SER A 14 -0.06 5.20 2.78
C SER A 14 -0.61 6.60 3.07
N ASP A 15 -1.90 6.80 2.80
CA ASP A 15 -2.61 8.04 3.02
C ASP A 15 -3.24 7.99 4.42
N ALA A 16 -2.56 8.64 5.37
CA ALA A 16 -3.03 8.71 6.75
C ALA A 16 -4.39 9.37 6.86
N HIS A 17 -4.68 10.39 6.04
CA HIS A 17 -5.91 11.15 6.15
C HIS A 17 -7.10 10.30 5.72
N LYS A 18 -7.10 9.76 4.49
CA LYS A 18 -8.19 8.90 4.01
C LYS A 18 -8.37 7.65 4.88
N THR A 19 -7.27 7.03 5.29
CA THR A 19 -7.32 5.85 6.17
C THR A 19 -7.87 6.20 7.56
N SER A 20 -7.54 7.38 8.10
CA SER A 20 -8.08 7.82 9.39
C SER A 20 -9.59 8.07 9.35
N LEU A 21 -10.11 8.62 8.24
CA LEU A 21 -11.54 8.83 8.06
C LEU A 21 -12.30 7.50 8.02
N GLU A 22 -11.76 6.51 7.31
CA GLU A 22 -12.31 5.14 7.29
C GLU A 22 -12.37 4.55 8.71
N ILE A 23 -11.27 4.65 9.47
CA ILE A 23 -11.21 4.14 10.85
C ILE A 23 -12.17 4.90 11.78
N ALA A 24 -12.28 6.23 11.62
CA ALA A 24 -13.16 7.05 12.43
C ALA A 24 -14.63 6.64 12.24
N ALA A 25 -15.05 6.35 11.01
CA ALA A 25 -16.42 5.95 10.66
C ALA A 25 -16.84 4.58 11.23
N ARG A 26 -15.88 3.74 11.66
CA ARG A 26 -16.16 2.39 12.18
C ARG A 26 -16.85 2.40 13.54
N ARG A 27 -18.00 1.75 13.68
CA ARG A 27 -18.72 1.64 14.96
C ARG A 27 -18.33 0.43 15.81
N ASP A 28 -17.70 -0.56 15.19
CA ASP A 28 -17.32 -1.84 15.82
C ASP A 28 -15.91 -1.81 16.44
N ILE A 29 -15.21 -0.67 16.40
CA ILE A 29 -13.86 -0.49 16.94
C ILE A 29 -13.92 0.52 18.09
N THR A 30 -13.39 0.15 19.25
CA THR A 30 -13.31 1.05 20.41
C THR A 30 -12.37 2.23 20.15
N ALA A 31 -12.60 3.35 20.82
CA ALA A 31 -11.74 4.55 20.68
C ALA A 31 -10.26 4.24 20.94
N ALA A 32 -9.95 3.44 21.96
CA ALA A 32 -8.58 3.02 22.26
C ALA A 32 -7.94 2.24 21.10
N LYS A 33 -8.69 1.31 20.47
CA LYS A 33 -8.22 0.56 19.30
C LYS A 33 -8.05 1.46 18.07
N LYS A 34 -8.98 2.40 17.84
CA LYS A 34 -8.84 3.40 16.76
C LYS A 34 -7.56 4.22 16.92
N ASN A 35 -7.32 4.76 18.11
CA ASN A 35 -6.11 5.54 18.40
C ASN A 35 -4.83 4.73 18.18
N LYS A 36 -4.83 3.44 18.55
CA LYS A 36 -3.70 2.55 18.27
C LYS A 36 -3.49 2.35 16.77
N LEU A 37 -4.55 2.09 16.00
CA LEU A 37 -4.50 1.90 14.55
C LEU A 37 -3.95 3.14 13.83
N LEU A 38 -4.40 4.34 14.20
CA LEU A 38 -3.97 5.59 13.57
C LEU A 38 -2.45 5.82 13.60
N ARG A 39 -1.72 5.22 14.54
CA ARG A 39 -0.26 5.39 14.66
C ARG A 39 0.54 4.66 13.57
N PHE A 40 -0.08 3.70 12.87
CA PHE A 40 0.58 2.86 11.87
C PHE A 40 0.54 3.45 10.45
N PHE A 41 -0.45 4.28 10.13
CA PHE A 41 -0.68 4.77 8.76
C PHE A 41 0.13 6.03 8.42
N GLY A 42 0.29 6.31 7.12
CA GLY A 42 0.98 7.52 6.64
C GLY A 42 2.48 7.41 6.44
N LYS A 43 3.09 6.32 6.90
CA LYS A 43 4.55 6.12 6.91
C LYS A 43 5.04 5.08 5.93
N LEU A 44 4.17 4.15 5.53
CA LEU A 44 4.49 3.10 4.58
C LEU A 44 4.58 3.69 3.17
N GLU A 45 5.73 3.52 2.54
CA GLU A 45 5.94 3.81 1.12
C GLU A 45 6.15 2.49 0.36
N LEU A 46 5.42 2.32 -0.75
CA LEU A 46 5.48 1.16 -1.62
C LEU A 46 5.95 1.60 -3.00
N ARG A 47 6.91 0.87 -3.59
CA ARG A 47 7.31 1.07 -4.99
C ARG A 47 7.13 -0.21 -5.76
N TYR A 48 6.20 -0.21 -6.71
CA TYR A 48 5.94 -1.33 -7.60
C TYR A 48 6.77 -1.19 -8.87
N THR A 49 7.51 -2.25 -9.16
CA THR A 49 8.13 -2.55 -10.46
C THR A 49 7.34 -3.70 -11.10
N PRO A 50 7.63 -4.13 -12.34
CA PRO A 50 6.85 -5.18 -12.99
C PRO A 50 6.74 -6.52 -12.21
N THR A 51 7.72 -6.85 -11.35
CA THR A 51 7.74 -8.14 -10.63
C THR A 51 8.05 -8.03 -9.14
N ARG A 52 8.35 -6.82 -8.64
CA ARG A 52 8.73 -6.59 -7.23
C ARG A 52 8.02 -5.40 -6.64
N CYS A 53 7.61 -5.53 -5.38
CA CYS A 53 7.16 -4.43 -4.54
C CYS A 53 8.23 -4.18 -3.47
N TYR A 54 8.77 -2.96 -3.46
CA TYR A 54 9.68 -2.48 -2.44
C TYR A 54 8.85 -1.75 -1.39
N SER A 55 8.94 -2.18 -0.14
CA SER A 55 8.23 -1.57 0.98
C SER A 55 9.22 -0.88 1.89
N SER A 56 9.01 0.39 2.17
CA SER A 56 9.80 1.18 3.11
C SER A 56 8.91 1.66 4.26
N LEU A 57 9.29 1.30 5.49
CA LEU A 57 8.59 1.71 6.70
C LEU A 57 9.62 2.03 7.79
N ASN A 58 9.59 3.27 8.30
CA ASN A 58 10.51 3.73 9.36
C ASN A 58 12.00 3.47 9.06
N GLY A 59 12.41 3.59 7.79
CA GLY A 59 13.79 3.34 7.34
C GLY A 59 14.13 1.87 7.09
N GLN A 60 13.28 0.93 7.49
CA GLN A 60 13.43 -0.47 7.11
C GLN A 60 12.84 -0.70 5.72
N THR A 61 13.59 -1.39 4.87
CA THR A 61 13.16 -1.76 3.53
C THR A 61 13.01 -3.26 3.41
N SER A 62 11.90 -3.72 2.85
CA SER A 62 11.69 -5.11 2.44
C SER A 62 11.31 -5.17 0.96
N VAL A 63 11.58 -6.32 0.34
CA VAL A 63 11.30 -6.54 -1.08
C VAL A 63 10.55 -7.85 -1.22
N ASN A 64 9.33 -7.78 -1.75
CA ASN A 64 8.52 -8.96 -2.04
C ASN A 64 8.37 -9.12 -3.56
N ARG A 65 8.46 -10.37 -4.02
CA ARG A 65 8.03 -10.70 -5.39
C ARG A 65 6.52 -10.73 -5.43
N TYR A 66 5.97 -10.30 -6.55
CA TYR A 66 4.54 -10.43 -6.81
C TYR A 66 4.29 -10.76 -8.27
N ARG A 67 3.11 -11.30 -8.56
CA ARG A 67 2.57 -11.46 -9.92
C ARG A 67 1.14 -10.97 -9.97
N VAL A 68 0.74 -10.32 -11.06
CA VAL A 68 -0.68 -10.02 -11.32
C VAL A 68 -1.34 -11.31 -11.79
N VAL A 69 -2.42 -11.72 -11.13
CA VAL A 69 -3.15 -12.96 -11.45
C VAL A 69 -4.51 -12.69 -12.09
N ALA A 70 -5.11 -11.53 -11.82
CA ALA A 70 -6.32 -11.04 -12.48
C ALA A 70 -6.33 -9.51 -12.48
N LYS A 71 -7.07 -8.91 -13.43
CA LYS A 71 -7.30 -7.47 -13.48
C LYS A 71 -8.60 -7.14 -14.21
N ASP A 72 -9.17 -5.99 -13.86
CA ASP A 72 -10.29 -5.36 -14.55
C ASP A 72 -10.04 -3.84 -14.66
N SER A 73 -11.03 -3.07 -15.14
CA SER A 73 -10.92 -1.61 -15.33
C SER A 73 -10.68 -0.81 -14.04
N TRP A 74 -10.93 -1.39 -12.86
CA TRP A 74 -10.90 -0.72 -11.56
C TRP A 74 -10.01 -1.42 -10.53
N SER A 75 -9.58 -2.64 -10.77
CA SER A 75 -8.87 -3.44 -9.79
C SER A 75 -7.82 -4.38 -10.38
N VAL A 76 -6.88 -4.80 -9.54
CA VAL A 76 -5.94 -5.90 -9.81
C VAL A 76 -5.88 -6.84 -8.61
N ALA A 77 -5.82 -8.13 -8.88
CA ALA A 77 -5.45 -9.14 -7.90
C ALA A 77 -3.99 -9.51 -8.09
N VAL A 78 -3.19 -9.38 -7.03
CA VAL A 78 -1.77 -9.74 -7.04
C VAL A 78 -1.52 -10.90 -6.08
N LEU A 79 -0.73 -11.88 -6.52
CA LEU A 79 -0.17 -12.88 -5.64
C LEU A 79 1.17 -12.40 -5.13
N VAL A 80 1.31 -12.29 -3.81
CA VAL A 80 2.52 -11.87 -3.11
C VAL A 80 3.12 -13.07 -2.41
N SER A 81 4.41 -13.34 -2.64
CA SER A 81 5.11 -14.42 -1.95
C SER A 81 5.78 -13.87 -0.68
N ASN A 82 5.37 -14.36 0.49
CA ASN A 82 6.00 -14.05 1.76
C ASN A 82 6.65 -15.33 2.33
N PRO A 83 7.94 -15.31 2.71
CA PRO A 83 8.62 -16.51 3.24
C PRO A 83 8.00 -17.12 4.50
N ILE A 84 7.27 -16.34 5.30
CA ILE A 84 6.73 -16.75 6.60
C ILE A 84 5.29 -17.26 6.45
N VAL A 85 4.45 -16.52 5.72
CA VAL A 85 3.00 -16.79 5.61
C VAL A 85 2.59 -17.41 4.27
N GLY A 86 3.55 -17.69 3.39
CA GLY A 86 3.32 -18.30 2.07
C GLY A 86 2.81 -17.29 1.05
N GLU A 87 2.15 -17.81 0.01
CA GLU A 87 1.55 -16.99 -1.04
C GLU A 87 0.20 -16.41 -0.59
N GLN A 88 0.01 -15.11 -0.79
CA GLN A 88 -1.22 -14.40 -0.44
C GLN A 88 -1.75 -13.62 -1.62
N ILE A 89 -3.06 -13.67 -1.84
CA ILE A 89 -3.73 -12.83 -2.83
C ILE A 89 -4.14 -11.52 -2.17
N VAL A 90 -3.71 -10.41 -2.77
CA VAL A 90 -4.08 -9.06 -2.36
C VAL A 90 -4.84 -8.40 -3.50
N HIS A 91 -6.03 -7.89 -3.19
CA HIS A 91 -6.83 -7.10 -4.13
C HIS A 91 -6.54 -5.61 -3.94
N ILE A 92 -6.19 -4.95 -5.04
CA ILE A 92 -5.87 -3.53 -5.10
C ILE A 92 -6.91 -2.86 -5.98
N HIS A 93 -7.61 -1.88 -5.42
CA HIS A 93 -8.68 -1.15 -6.09
C HIS A 93 -8.24 0.29 -6.37
N PHE A 94 -8.30 0.71 -7.63
CA PHE A 94 -7.82 2.02 -8.08
C PHE A 94 -8.94 3.07 -8.10
N GLU A 95 -8.59 4.28 -7.67
CA GLU A 95 -9.44 5.47 -7.68
C GLU A 95 -8.59 6.68 -8.12
N GLY A 96 -8.40 6.84 -9.43
CA GLY A 96 -7.56 7.89 -10.01
C GLY A 96 -6.10 7.78 -9.53
N ASN A 97 -5.64 8.79 -8.79
CA ASN A 97 -4.29 8.84 -8.20
C ASN A 97 -4.19 8.14 -6.83
N TYR A 98 -5.21 7.38 -6.46
CA TYR A 98 -5.27 6.60 -5.25
C TYR A 98 -5.48 5.13 -5.57
N TYR A 99 -5.10 4.27 -4.64
CA TYR A 99 -5.70 2.95 -4.54
C TYR A 99 -6.01 2.64 -3.09
N TRP A 100 -6.77 1.59 -2.85
CA TRP A 100 -6.91 1.00 -1.53
C TRP A 100 -6.80 -0.52 -1.58
N ILE A 101 -6.40 -1.08 -0.44
CA ILE A 101 -6.43 -2.52 -0.16
C ILE A 101 -7.26 -2.76 1.08
N VAL A 102 -7.74 -3.98 1.24
CA VAL A 102 -8.39 -4.40 2.48
C VAL A 102 -7.38 -5.04 3.41
N LEU A 103 -7.42 -4.66 4.69
CA LEU A 103 -6.56 -5.18 5.74
C LEU A 103 -7.27 -6.25 6.58
N GLY A 104 -6.50 -7.24 7.01
CA GLY A 104 -6.93 -8.27 7.96
C GLY A 104 -8.16 -9.04 7.49
N SER A 105 -9.20 -9.09 8.33
CA SER A 105 -10.44 -9.85 8.11
C SER A 105 -11.39 -9.29 7.03
N GLY A 106 -10.89 -8.48 6.10
CA GLY A 106 -11.73 -7.93 5.04
C GLY A 106 -12.52 -6.68 5.44
N ARG A 107 -12.30 -6.15 6.64
CA ARG A 107 -13.20 -5.14 7.22
C ARG A 107 -12.69 -3.71 7.12
N MET A 108 -11.40 -3.46 6.90
CA MET A 108 -10.85 -2.12 6.95
C MET A 108 -10.04 -1.83 5.70
N ARG A 109 -10.23 -0.65 5.10
CA ARG A 109 -9.44 -0.23 3.95
C ARG A 109 -8.25 0.60 4.40
N GLU A 110 -7.09 0.32 3.82
CA GLU A 110 -5.96 1.24 3.83
C GLU A 110 -5.83 1.88 2.46
N PHE A 111 -5.74 3.21 2.46
CA PHE A 111 -5.63 4.01 1.24
C PHE A 111 -4.18 4.39 0.98
N PHE A 112 -3.83 4.46 -0.29
CA PHE A 112 -2.52 4.83 -0.77
C PHE A 112 -2.65 5.91 -1.83
N LYS A 113 -1.81 6.94 -1.75
CA LYS A 113 -1.72 8.02 -2.73
C LYS A 113 -0.48 7.81 -3.60
N ARG A 114 -0.62 7.99 -4.91
CA ARG A 114 0.51 7.97 -5.84
C ARG A 114 1.45 9.13 -5.53
N LEU A 115 2.74 8.83 -5.43
CA LEU A 115 3.77 9.85 -5.33
C LEU A 115 4.12 10.35 -6.73
N SER A 116 4.05 11.66 -6.96
CA SER A 116 4.60 12.27 -8.17
C SER A 116 6.13 12.07 -8.21
N SER A 117 6.71 12.11 -9.41
CA SER A 117 8.16 12.08 -9.61
C SER A 117 8.89 13.10 -8.73
N GLU A 118 8.33 14.30 -8.55
CA GLU A 118 8.87 15.36 -7.68
C GLU A 118 8.88 14.99 -6.20
N SER A 119 7.86 14.26 -5.73
CA SER A 119 7.72 13.86 -4.32
C SER A 119 8.77 12.81 -3.94
N SER A 120 9.11 11.92 -4.88
CA SER A 120 10.14 10.88 -4.68
C SER A 120 11.56 11.45 -4.52
N ALA A 121 11.85 12.59 -5.17
CA ALA A 121 13.14 13.27 -5.06
C ALA A 121 13.34 13.93 -3.68
N LYS A 122 12.28 14.44 -3.06
CA LYS A 122 12.32 15.04 -1.71
C LYS A 122 12.57 14.00 -0.61
N SER A 123 11.97 12.80 -0.70
CA SER A 123 12.24 11.71 0.26
C SER A 123 13.69 11.22 0.19
N LYS A 124 14.29 11.14 -1.02
CA LYS A 124 15.70 10.75 -1.19
C LYS A 124 16.70 11.76 -0.60
N LYS A 125 16.42 13.07 -0.69
CA LYS A 125 17.29 14.10 -0.08
C LYS A 125 17.31 14.02 1.45
N ARG A 126 16.17 13.74 2.09
CA ARG A 126 16.08 13.60 3.55
C ARG A 126 16.79 12.35 4.11
N ALA A 127 16.89 11.29 3.34
CA ALA A 127 17.60 10.07 3.76
C ALA A 127 19.13 10.19 3.68
N LYS A 128 19.66 11.16 2.91
CA LYS A 128 21.10 11.39 2.72
C LYS A 128 21.71 12.45 3.66
N SER A 129 20.89 13.18 4.42
CA SER A 129 21.34 14.25 5.33
C SER A 129 21.36 13.80 6.81
N ARG A 130 21.48 12.50 7.06
CA ARG A 130 21.54 11.90 8.40
C ARG A 130 22.73 10.96 8.46
#